data_AF-A0A0B6YDL4-F1
#
_entry.id   AF-A0A0B6YDL4-F1
#
_cell.length_a   1.000
_cell.length_b   1.000
_cell.length_c   1.000
_cell.angle_alpha   90.00
_cell.angle_beta   90.00
_cell.angle_gamma   90.00
#
_symmetry.space_group_name_H-M   'P 1'
#
loop_
_entity.id
_entity.type
_entity.pdbx_description
1 polymer ?
#
loop_
_entity_poly.entity_id
_entity_poly.type
_entity_poly.pdbx_seq_one_letter_code
_entity_poly.pdbx_strand_id
1 'polypeptide(L)' 'QVNNLREIQAMRRLSPHPNVLELLEVIFDKKSGTLILVCELMDMNIYELIRGKRHYLPERKAKNFMFQLLKAIDHMHW' A
#
# COMPACT_ATOMS: atom_id res chain seq x y z
N GLN A 1 -15.64 16.45 5.83
CA GLN A 1 -15.95 15.94 4.49
C GLN A 1 -14.84 15.01 3.95
N VAL A 2 -13.57 15.38 4.06
CA VAL A 2 -12.43 14.54 3.61
C VAL A 2 -12.37 13.16 4.29
N ASN A 3 -12.63 13.08 5.60
CA ASN A 3 -12.70 11.80 6.32
C ASN A 3 -13.86 10.87 5.88
N ASN A 4 -14.75 11.33 5.00
CA ASN A 4 -15.83 10.51 4.45
C ASN A 4 -15.42 9.80 3.14
N LEU A 5 -14.20 10.07 2.64
CA LEU A 5 -13.70 9.36 1.47
C LEU A 5 -13.44 7.91 1.83
N ARG A 6 -14.05 7.01 1.05
CA ARG A 6 -13.99 5.57 1.27
C ARG A 6 -12.55 5.04 1.31
N GLU A 7 -11.66 5.63 0.51
CA GLU A 7 -10.24 5.27 0.48
C GLU A 7 -9.55 5.55 1.83
N ILE A 8 -9.69 6.77 2.38
CA ILE A 8 -9.13 7.12 3.70
C ILE A 8 -9.72 6.22 4.79
N GLN A 9 -11.03 5.94 4.73
CA GLN A 9 -11.67 5.05 5.70
C GLN A 9 -11.15 3.61 5.58
N ALA A 10 -10.95 3.11 4.36
CA ALA A 10 -10.40 1.78 4.13
C ALA A 10 -8.96 1.69 4.65
N MET A 11 -8.08 2.62 4.27
CA MET A 11 -6.68 2.62 4.73
C MET A 11 -6.58 2.69 6.26
N ARG A 12 -7.42 3.50 6.92
CA ARG A 12 -7.46 3.56 8.39
C ARG A 12 -7.98 2.29 9.05
N ARG A 13 -8.94 1.59 8.44
CA ARG A 13 -9.47 0.32 8.97
C ARG A 13 -8.49 -0.83 8.80
N LEU A 14 -7.71 -0.81 7.72
CA LEU A 14 -6.73 -1.84 7.40
C LEU A 14 -5.41 -1.66 8.17
N SER A 15 -5.20 -0.51 8.82
CA SER A 15 -4.02 -0.26 9.65
C SER A 15 -4.22 -0.74 11.10
N PRO A 16 -3.20 -1.34 11.75
CA PRO A 16 -1.89 -1.68 11.20
C PRO A 16 -1.86 -3.10 10.59
N HIS A 17 -1.13 -3.28 9.48
CA HIS A 17 -0.77 -4.61 8.97
C HIS A 17 0.54 -4.56 8.18
N PRO A 18 1.52 -5.46 8.45
CA PRO A 18 2.86 -5.38 7.86
C PRO A 18 2.93 -5.59 6.33
N ASN A 19 1.82 -5.97 5.70
CA ASN A 19 1.72 -6.17 4.25
C ASN A 19 0.67 -5.25 3.60
N VAL A 20 0.21 -4.21 4.29
CA VAL A 20 -0.67 -3.17 3.74
C VAL A 20 -0.01 -1.81 3.99
N LEU A 21 0.05 -0.98 2.95
CA LEU A 21 0.67 0.35 3.03
C LEU A 21 -0.02 1.22 4.09
N GLU A 22 0.76 1.73 5.04
CA GLU A 22 0.25 2.55 6.13
C GLU A 22 -0.02 4.01 5.69
N LEU A 23 -1.21 4.51 6.01
CA LEU A 23 -1.56 5.93 5.91
C LEU A 23 -1.20 6.65 7.21
N LEU A 24 -0.19 7.51 7.16
CA LEU A 24 0.33 8.26 8.30
C LEU A 24 -0.46 9.54 8.55
N GLU A 25 -0.75 10.31 7.50
CA GLU A 25 -1.41 11.62 7.62
C GLU A 25 -2.30 11.92 6.42
N VAL A 26 -3.33 12.75 6.65
CA VAL A 26 -4.19 13.30 5.60
C VAL A 26 -4.18 14.83 5.73
N ILE A 27 -3.73 15.52 4.70
CA ILE A 27 -3.65 16.99 4.66
C ILE A 27 -4.64 17.48 3.60
N PHE A 28 -5.50 18.43 3.98
CA PHE A 28 -6.45 19.05 3.06
C PHE A 28 -6.26 20.56 3.01
N ASP A 29 -5.78 21.05 1.87
CA ASP A 29 -5.70 22.48 1.62
C ASP A 29 -7.05 22.99 1.09
N LYS A 30 -7.78 23.71 1.93
CA LYS A 30 -9.08 24.29 1.58
C LYS A 30 -9.01 25.36 0.49
N LYS A 31 -7.86 26.03 0.32
CA LYS A 31 -7.72 27.11 -0.67
C LYS A 31 -7.56 26.55 -2.07
N SER A 32 -6.71 25.52 -2.23
CA SER A 32 -6.52 24.85 -3.53
C SER A 32 -7.53 23.73 -3.78
N GLY A 33 -8.21 23.23 -2.73
CA GLY A 33 -9.02 22.02 -2.80
C GLY A 33 -8.19 20.72 -2.89
N THR A 34 -6.88 20.80 -2.64
CA THR A 34 -5.97 19.66 -2.77
C THR A 34 -6.04 18.76 -1.54
N LEU A 35 -6.13 17.46 -1.79
CA LEU A 35 -6.01 16.40 -0.78
C LEU A 35 -4.68 15.67 -0.95
N ILE A 36 -3.92 15.57 0.13
CA ILE A 36 -2.63 14.89 0.18
C ILE A 36 -2.75 13.74 1.19
N LEU A 37 -2.34 12.55 0.75
CA LEU A 37 -2.20 11.36 1.58
C LEU A 37 -0.71 11.12 1.83
N VAL A 38 -0.32 11.12 3.10
CA VAL A 38 1.05 10.84 3.52
C VAL A 38 1.10 9.39 3.98
N CYS A 39 1.90 8.57 3.30
CA CYS A 39 2.07 7.14 3.61
C CYS A 39 3.50 6.84 4.06
N GLU A 40 3.74 5.63 4.55
CA GLU A 40 5.09 5.14 4.76
C GLU A 40 5.91 5.14 3.45
N LEU A 41 7.22 5.34 3.58
CA LEU A 41 8.14 5.34 2.44
C LEU A 41 8.54 3.91 2.10
N MET A 42 8.37 3.53 0.83
CA MET A 42 8.77 2.23 0.29
C MET A 42 9.89 2.42 -0.74
N ASP A 43 10.83 1.48 -0.81
CA ASP A 43 11.95 1.55 -1.75
C ASP A 43 11.49 1.56 -3.22
N MET A 44 10.50 0.72 -3.55
CA MET A 44 9.95 0.55 -4.89
C MET A 44 8.68 -0.31 -4.87
N ASN A 45 7.91 -0.27 -5.97
CA ASN A 45 6.83 -1.22 -6.20
C ASN A 45 7.32 -2.53 -6.88
N ILE A 46 6.48 -3.56 -6.89
CA ILE A 46 6.84 -4.87 -7.48
C ILE A 46 7.10 -4.76 -8.99
N TYR A 47 6.41 -3.85 -9.69
CA TYR A 47 6.62 -3.66 -11.13
C TYR A 47 8.03 -3.13 -11.42
N GLU A 48 8.48 -2.12 -10.67
CA GLU A 48 9.86 -1.60 -10.73
C GLU A 48 10.89 -2.67 -10.40
N LEU A 49 10.59 -3.55 -9.45
CA LEU A 49 11.48 -4.66 -9.09
C LEU A 49 11.67 -5.68 -10.22
N ILE A 50 10.67 -5.91 -11.06
CA ILE A 50 10.70 -6.95 -12.10
C ILE A 50 10.95 -6.41 -13.51
N ARG A 51 10.60 -5.15 -13.80
CA ARG A 51 10.75 -4.55 -15.12
C ARG A 51 12.22 -4.56 -15.56
N GLY A 52 12.48 -4.93 -16.80
CA GLY A 52 13.83 -4.90 -17.40
C GLY A 52 14.80 -5.96 -16.88
N LYS A 53 14.38 -6.85 -15.97
CA LYS A 53 15.23 -7.98 -15.56
C LYS A 53 15.38 -8.98 -16.72
N ARG A 54 16.63 -9.37 -17.00
CA ARG A 54 16.94 -10.47 -17.94
C ARG A 54 16.56 -11.84 -17.40
N HIS A 55 16.57 -12.01 -16.08
CA HIS A 55 16.25 -13.26 -15.40
C HIS A 55 15.15 -13.03 -14.37
N TYR A 56 14.28 -14.05 -14.21
CA TYR A 56 13.21 -14.02 -13.23
C TYR A 56 13.74 -13.88 -11.79
N LEU A 57 12.87 -13.45 -10.88
CA LEU A 57 13.17 -13.50 -9.46
C LEU A 57 13.40 -14.96 -9.03
N PRO A 58 14.33 -15.22 -8.09
CA PRO A 58 14.45 -16.55 -7.50
C PRO A 58 13.10 -17.02 -6.95
N GLU A 59 12.76 -18.29 -7.15
CA GLU A 59 11.46 -18.86 -6.76
C GLU A 59 11.13 -18.59 -5.29
N ARG A 60 12.12 -18.75 -4.41
CA ARG A 60 11.98 -18.43 -2.97
C ARG A 60 11.52 -16.98 -2.73
N LYS A 61 12.04 -16.01 -3.49
CA LYS A 61 11.67 -14.60 -3.36
C LYS A 61 10.26 -14.35 -3.90
N ALA A 62 9.92 -14.94 -5.04
CA ALA A 62 8.57 -14.87 -5.59
C ALA A 62 7.53 -15.49 -4.63
N LYS A 63 7.83 -16.65 -4.04
CA LYS A 63 7.00 -17.31 -3.03
C LYS A 63 6.80 -16.43 -1.79
N ASN A 64 7.84 -15.75 -1.32
CA ASN A 64 7.72 -14.84 -0.19
C ASN A 64 6.81 -13.64 -0.49
N PHE A 65 6.92 -13.04 -1.69
CA PHE A 65 6.00 -11.96 -2.08
C PHE A 65 4.57 -12.45 -2.21
N MET A 66 4.35 -13.64 -2.78
CA MET A 66 3.02 -14.25 -2.85
C MET A 66 2.44 -14.49 -1.45
N PHE A 67 3.25 -14.99 -0.52
CA PHE A 67 2.83 -15.19 0.87
C PHE A 67 2.43 -13.86 1.55
N GLN A 68 3.20 -12.79 1.37
CA GLN A 68 2.87 -11.46 1.91
C GLN A 68 1.59 -10.90 1.30
N LEU A 69 1.38 -11.05 -0.02
CA LEU A 69 0.15 -10.62 -0.70
C LEU A 69 -1.07 -11.38 -0.18
N LEU A 70 -0.96 -12.70 -0.03
CA LEU A 70 -2.05 -13.53 0.49
C LEU A 70 -2.37 -13.16 1.94
N LYS A 71 -1.36 -12.86 2.77
CA LYS A 71 -1.57 -12.35 4.14
C LYS A 71 -2.27 -11.00 4.15
N ALA A 72 -1.89 -10.09 3.26
CA ALA A 72 -2.58 -8.80 3.12
C ALA A 72 -4.06 -8.97 2.72
N ILE A 73 -4.34 -9.86 1.76
CA ILE A 73 -5.72 -10.13 1.30
C ILE A 73 -6.56 -10.78 2.41
N ASP A 74 -5.99 -11.73 3.16
CA ASP A 74 -6.64 -12.36 4.31
C ASP A 74 -7.05 -11.32 5.36
N HIS A 75 -6.15 -10.38 5.69
CA HIS A 75 -6.42 -9.25 6.58
C HIS A 75 -7.43 -8.24 6.01
N MET A 76 -7.48 -8.05 4.68
CA MET A 76 -8.46 -7.14 4.08
C MET A 76 -9.87 -7.73 4.04
N HIS A 77 -9.99 -9.05 4.01
CA HIS A 77 -11.28 -9.74 3.89
C HIS A 77 -11.97 -9.98 5.24
N TRP A 78 -11.22 -10.08 6.35
CA TRP A 78 -11.71 -10.39 7.69
C TRP A 78 -11.50 -9.24 8.67
#